data_AF-A0A929U782-F1
#
_entry.id   AF-A0A929U782-F1
#
_cell.length_a   1.000
_cell.length_b   1.000
_cell.length_c   1.000
_cell.angle_alpha   90.00
_cell.angle_beta   90.00
_cell.angle_gamma   90.00
#
_symmetry.space_group_name_H-M   'P 1'
#
loop_
_entity.id
_entity.type
_entity.pdbx_description
1 polymer ?
#
loop_
_entity_poly.entity_id
_entity_poly.type
_entity_poly.pdbx_seq_one_letter_code
_entity_poly.pdbx_strand_id
1 'polypeptide(L)'
;MLYAVLDTNVLVSAVLAAEKGKSSPPWEVLEFVFAGNVIPVYNEEILQEYREVLHRRKFKFDGKVVDKLVSEIKRIGISQKNLEV
;
A
#
# COMPACT_ATOMS: atom_id res chain seq x y z
N MET A 1 -19.21 3.89 0.98
CA MET A 1 -17.90 3.51 0.40
C MET A 1 -16.83 4.17 1.24
N LEU A 2 -15.83 3.43 1.71
CA LEU A 2 -14.79 3.97 2.59
C LEU A 2 -13.54 4.30 1.76
N TYR A 3 -13.16 5.58 1.73
CA TYR A 3 -11.96 6.07 1.07
C TYR A 3 -10.88 6.34 2.12
N ALA A 4 -9.67 5.88 1.87
CA ALA A 4 -8.55 6.12 2.78
C ALA A 4 -7.25 6.36 2.01
N VAL A 5 -6.42 7.25 2.52
CA VAL A 5 -5.01 7.34 2.13
C VAL A 5 -4.23 6.38 3.02
N LEU A 6 -3.39 5.53 2.44
CA LEU A 6 -2.57 4.60 3.21
C LEU A 6 -1.29 5.31 3.66
N ASP A 7 -0.99 5.31 4.95
CA ASP A 7 0.32 5.76 5.40
C ASP A 7 1.39 4.75 4.95
N THR A 8 2.55 5.25 4.54
CA THR A 8 3.71 4.42 4.17
C THR A 8 4.10 3.44 5.27
N ASN A 9 3.95 3.80 6.55
CA ASN A 9 4.23 2.91 7.67
C ASN A 9 3.29 1.69 7.70
N VAL A 10 2.02 1.84 7.29
CA VAL A 10 1.09 0.71 7.18
C VAL A 10 1.60 -0.28 6.14
N LEU A 11 2.05 0.22 4.98
CA LEU A 11 2.61 -0.62 3.92
C LEU A 11 3.90 -1.32 4.36
N VAL A 12 4.84 -0.58 4.95
CA VAL A 12 6.11 -1.12 5.45
C VAL A 12 5.87 -2.21 6.50
N SER A 13 5.00 -1.95 7.49
CA SER A 13 4.70 -2.91 8.54
C SER A 13 3.98 -4.15 8.02
N ALA A 14 3.07 -3.98 7.06
CA ALA A 14 2.36 -5.10 6.45
C ALA A 14 3.30 -6.03 5.66
N VAL A 15 4.19 -5.46 4.83
CA VAL A 15 5.19 -6.25 4.09
C VAL A 15 6.16 -6.95 5.04
N LEU A 16 6.62 -6.27 6.11
CA LEU A 16 7.46 -6.89 7.14
C LEU A 16 6.79 -8.07 7.86
N ALA A 17 5.47 -8.00 8.08
CA ALA A 17 4.72 -9.08 8.70
C ALA A 17 4.58 -10.26 7.73
N ALA A 18 4.25 -9.99 6.47
CA ALA A 18 4.14 -10.99 5.40
C ALA A 18 5.44 -11.77 5.18
N GLU A 19 6.59 -11.07 5.09
CA GLU A 19 7.92 -11.69 4.97
C GLU A 19 8.26 -12.62 6.15
N LYS A 20 7.67 -12.38 7.32
CA LYS A 20 7.83 -13.21 8.52
C LYS A 20 6.77 -14.30 8.65
N GLY A 21 5.86 -14.43 7.68
CA GLY A 21 4.72 -15.35 7.72
C GLY A 21 3.75 -15.06 8.88
N LYS A 22 3.62 -13.79 9.30
CA LYS A 22 2.79 -13.38 10.42
C LYS A 22 1.60 -12.54 9.96
N SER A 23 0.44 -12.76 10.55
CA SER A 23 -0.62 -11.74 10.52
C SER A 23 -0.27 -10.58 11.44
N SER A 24 -0.74 -9.39 11.10
CA SER A 24 -0.62 -8.17 11.91
C SER A 24 -1.73 -7.18 11.55
N PRO A 25 -2.09 -6.23 12.42
CA PRO A 25 -3.11 -5.23 12.08
C PRO A 25 -2.84 -4.46 10.77
N PRO A 26 -1.59 -4.06 10.42
CA PRO A 26 -1.30 -3.47 9.11
C PRO A 26 -1.52 -4.43 7.93
N TRP A 27 -1.25 -5.73 8.12
CA TRP A 27 -1.55 -6.75 7.12
C TRP A 27 -3.04 -6.90 6.90
N GLU A 28 -3.83 -6.95 7.97
CA GLU A 28 -5.29 -7.01 7.90
C GLU A 28 -5.89 -5.77 7.21
N VAL A 29 -5.32 -4.58 7.41
CA VAL A 29 -5.71 -3.38 6.65
C VAL A 29 -5.49 -3.57 5.15
N LEU A 30 -4.35 -4.14 4.74
CA LEU A 30 -4.11 -4.44 3.32
C LEU A 30 -5.09 -5.50 2.78
N GLU A 31 -5.43 -6.52 3.56
CA GLU A 31 -6.44 -7.50 3.16
C GLU A 31 -7.81 -6.85 2.93
N PHE A 32 -8.22 -5.92 3.81
CA PHE A 32 -9.46 -5.17 3.64
C PHE A 32 -9.45 -4.28 2.39
N VAL A 33 -8.30 -3.64 2.10
CA VAL A 33 -8.09 -2.85 0.88
C VAL A 33 -8.21 -3.75 -0.36
N PHE A 34 -7.51 -4.88 -0.39
CA PHE A 34 -7.55 -5.81 -1.54
C PHE A 34 -8.88 -6.52 -1.72
N ALA A 35 -9.65 -6.71 -0.64
CA ALA A 35 -11.03 -7.18 -0.70
C ALA A 35 -12.02 -6.12 -1.22
N GLY A 36 -11.59 -4.88 -1.43
CA GLY A 36 -12.43 -3.79 -1.92
C GLY A 36 -13.30 -3.13 -0.83
N ASN A 37 -13.07 -3.44 0.45
CA ASN A 37 -13.79 -2.81 1.57
C ASN A 37 -13.35 -1.36 1.78
N VAL A 38 -12.11 -1.04 1.40
CA VAL A 38 -11.52 0.30 1.43
C VAL A 38 -10.97 0.61 0.06
N ILE A 39 -11.34 1.76 -0.52
CA ILE A 39 -10.78 2.24 -1.77
C ILE A 39 -9.57 3.14 -1.44
N PRO A 40 -8.35 2.76 -1.81
CA PRO A 40 -7.18 3.59 -1.57
C PRO A 40 -7.21 4.83 -2.45
N VAL A 41 -6.99 5.99 -1.87
CA VAL A 41 -6.85 7.26 -2.58
C VAL A 41 -5.37 7.57 -2.77
N TYR A 42 -4.96 7.91 -3.99
CA TYR A 42 -3.56 8.17 -4.30
C TYR A 42 -3.37 9.40 -5.18
N ASN A 43 -2.17 9.98 -5.13
CA ASN A 43 -1.63 10.85 -6.17
C ASN A 43 -0.25 10.31 -6.62
N GLU A 44 0.36 10.89 -7.64
CA GLU A 44 1.66 10.37 -8.12
C GLU A 44 2.79 10.58 -7.10
N GLU A 45 2.72 11.63 -6.27
CA GLU A 45 3.70 11.91 -5.22
C GLU A 45 3.73 10.82 -4.15
N ILE A 46 2.56 10.40 -3.64
CA ILE A 46 2.49 9.36 -2.61
C ILE A 46 2.84 7.98 -3.17
N LEU A 47 2.48 7.71 -4.43
CA LEU A 47 2.89 6.48 -5.12
C LEU A 47 4.41 6.42 -5.30
N GLN A 48 5.06 7.56 -5.55
CA GLN A 48 6.51 7.66 -5.61
C GLN A 48 7.12 7.48 -4.21
N GLU A 49 6.56 8.11 -3.18
CA GLU A 49 7.00 7.93 -1.80
C GLU A 49 6.94 6.46 -1.37
N TYR A 50 5.83 5.76 -1.66
CA TYR A 50 5.70 4.33 -1.37
C TYR A 50 6.84 3.52 -2.00
N ARG A 51 7.14 3.76 -3.28
CA ARG A 51 8.24 3.07 -3.97
C ARG A 51 9.58 3.38 -3.33
N GLU A 52 9.87 4.65 -3.08
CA GLU A 52 11.15 5.08 -2.51
C GLU A 52 11.37 4.50 -1.11
N VAL A 53 10.35 4.54 -0.26
CA VAL A 53 10.44 4.04 1.11
C VAL A 53 10.56 2.53 1.14
N LEU A 54 9.72 1.81 0.40
CA LEU A 54 9.74 0.34 0.38
C LEU A 54 11.02 -0.22 -0.25
N HIS A 55 11.65 0.49 -1.20
CA HIS A 55 12.95 0.10 -1.77
C HIS A 55 14.16 0.42 -0.88
N ARG A 56 13.99 1.08 0.28
CA ARG A 56 15.13 1.38 1.16
C ARG A 56 15.82 0.09 1.59
N ARG A 57 17.14 0.02 1.36
CA ARG A 57 17.99 -1.16 1.64
C ARG A 57 17.82 -1.75 3.04
N LYS A 58 17.48 -0.92 4.05
CA LYS A 58 17.26 -1.37 5.43
C LYS A 58 16.12 -2.39 5.58
N PHE A 59 15.15 -2.38 4.68
CA PHE A 59 14.00 -3.30 4.71
C PHE A 59 14.25 -4.61 3.98
N LYS A 60 15.13 -4.60 2.96
CA LYS A 60 15.52 -5.79 2.18
C LYS A 60 14.35 -6.50 1.49
N PHE A 61 13.28 -5.78 1.15
CA PHE A 61 12.18 -6.32 0.36
C PHE A 61 12.62 -6.62 -1.07
N ASP A 62 12.01 -7.64 -1.70
CA ASP A 62 12.15 -7.86 -3.14
C ASP A 62 11.49 -6.70 -3.91
N GLY A 63 12.26 -6.04 -4.78
CA GLY A 63 11.76 -4.94 -5.60
C GLY A 63 10.54 -5.34 -6.45
N LYS A 64 10.46 -6.59 -6.90
CA LYS A 64 9.28 -7.09 -7.63
C LYS A 64 8.02 -7.10 -6.76
N VAL A 65 8.16 -7.42 -5.47
CA VAL A 65 7.05 -7.39 -4.51
C VAL A 65 6.61 -5.95 -4.26
N VAL A 66 7.56 -5.03 -4.11
CA VAL A 66 7.29 -3.59 -3.94
C VAL A 66 6.55 -3.04 -5.16
N ASP A 67 7.07 -3.25 -6.37
CA ASP A 67 6.45 -2.73 -7.59
C ASP A 67 5.06 -3.31 -7.83
N LYS A 68 4.87 -4.62 -7.55
CA LYS A 68 3.56 -5.26 -7.62
C LYS A 68 2.59 -4.66 -6.63
N LEU A 69 2.99 -4.48 -5.37
CA LEU A 69 2.15 -3.89 -4.32
C LEU A 69 1.68 -2.48 -4.72
N VAL A 70 2.59 -1.61 -5.12
CA VAL A 70 2.23 -0.22 -5.44
C VAL A 70 1.43 -0.14 -6.74
N SER A 71 1.70 -1.00 -7.72
CA SER A 71 0.88 -1.10 -8.94
C SER A 71 -0.53 -1.58 -8.63
N GLU A 72 -0.68 -2.52 -7.69
CA GLU A 72 -1.98 -3.04 -7.28
C GLU A 72 -2.79 -1.96 -6.55
N ILE A 73 -2.19 -1.23 -5.61
CA ILE A 73 -2.82 -0.06 -4.94
C ILE A 73 -3.32 0.95 -5.98
N LYS A 74 -2.51 1.26 -7.00
CA LYS A 74 -2.92 2.16 -8.10
C LYS A 74 -4.08 1.58 -8.91
N ARG A 75 -4.10 0.27 -9.15
CA ARG A 75 -5.12 -0.44 -9.94
C ARG A 75 -6.49 -0.46 -9.27
N ILE A 76 -6.53 -0.70 -7.96
CA ILE A 76 -7.79 -0.78 -7.19
C ILE A 76 -8.21 0.56 -6.57
N GLY A 77 -7.29 1.52 -6.53
CA GLY A 77 -7.51 2.83 -5.95
C GLY A 77 -8.11 3.83 -6.92
N ILE A 78 -8.34 5.03 -6.39
CA ILE A 78 -8.80 6.19 -7.14
C ILE A 78 -7.77 7.31 -7.04
N SER A 79 -7.51 7.99 -8.16
CA SER A 79 -6.70 9.20 -8.12
C SER A 79 -7.42 10.27 -7.31
N GLN A 80 -6.68 10.99 -6.46
CA GLN A 80 -7.16 12.17 -5.73
C GLN A 80 -7.90 13.16 -6.65
N LYS A 81 -7.45 13.29 -7.91
CA LYS A 81 -8.08 14.19 -8.91
C LYS A 81 -9.48 13.75 -9.33
N ASN A 82 -9.78 12.46 -9.20
CA ASN A 82 -11.05 11.85 -9.58
C ASN A 82 -11.92 11.58 -8.35
N LEU A 83 -11.47 11.97 -7.15
CA LEU A 83 -12.23 11.79 -5.93
C LEU A 83 -13.28 12.91 -5.84
N GLU A 84 -14.53 12.57 -6.09
CA GLU A 84 -15.68 13.44 -5.86
C GLU A 84 -16.06 13.36 -4.37
N VAL A 85 -15.56 14.30 -3.56
CA VAL A 85 -15.96 14.54 -2.15
C VAL A 85 -16.59 15.89 -1.98
#